data_AF-A0A7X9I9E0-F1
#
_entry.id   AF-A0A7X9I9E0-F1
#
_cell.length_a   1.000
_cell.length_b   1.000
_cell.length_c   1.000
_cell.angle_alpha   90.00
_cell.angle_beta   90.00
_cell.angle_gamma   90.00
#
_symmetry.space_group_name_H-M   'P 1'
#
loop_
_entity.id
_entity.type
_entity.pdbx_description
1 polymer ?
#
loop_
_entity_poly.entity_id
_entity_poly.type
_entity_poly.pdbx_seq_one_letter_code
_entity_poly.pdbx_strand_id
1 'polypeptide(L)'
;MITEEELSEYGIENPQEIIYNPSYNTLFLEETRPDLKGYEKGVITNTGAVSVDTGIFTGRSPNDKYVVLDEKTKDTVWWKSEKTKISDNKPITFEIWDHCRNLAAKQLSGKRVFVIDCFCGANKDTRLNVRFIMEVAWQAHFVKNM
;
A
#
# COMPACT_ATOMS: atom_id res chain seq x y z
N MET A 1 2.51 14.57 -13.50
CA MET A 1 1.90 15.02 -12.23
C MET A 1 0.63 14.21 -12.09
N ILE A 2 0.41 13.62 -10.92
CA ILE A 2 -0.84 12.90 -10.64
C ILE A 2 -1.90 13.93 -10.31
N THR A 3 -3.07 13.79 -10.92
CA THR A 3 -4.19 14.68 -10.67
C THR A 3 -5.18 14.09 -9.67
N GLU A 4 -6.03 14.95 -9.12
CA GLU A 4 -7.14 14.52 -8.27
C GLU A 4 -8.09 13.59 -9.04
N GLU A 5 -8.37 13.90 -10.31
CA GLU A 5 -9.25 13.08 -11.15
C GLU A 5 -8.73 11.65 -11.32
N GLU A 6 -7.41 11.46 -11.43
CA GLU A 6 -6.81 10.12 -11.47
C GLU A 6 -7.01 9.34 -10.16
N LEU A 7 -7.06 10.01 -9.00
CA LEU A 7 -7.29 9.36 -7.71
C LEU A 7 -8.77 9.03 -7.48
N SER A 8 -9.69 9.86 -8.01
CA SER A 8 -11.13 9.58 -7.99
C SER A 8 -11.49 8.30 -8.75
N GLU A 9 -10.72 7.88 -9.75
CA GLU A 9 -10.90 6.57 -10.40
C GLU A 9 -10.75 5.38 -9.43
N TYR A 10 -9.99 5.58 -8.33
CA TYR A 10 -9.83 4.61 -7.25
C TYR A 10 -10.83 4.82 -6.09
N GLY A 11 -11.74 5.80 -6.21
CA GLY A 11 -12.69 6.22 -5.18
C GLY A 11 -12.08 7.08 -4.07
N ILE A 12 -10.87 7.62 -4.28
CA ILE A 12 -10.20 8.51 -3.33
C ILE A 12 -10.55 9.94 -3.72
N GLU A 13 -11.40 10.59 -2.93
CA GLU A 13 -11.97 11.90 -3.27
C GLU A 13 -11.37 13.02 -2.43
N ASN A 14 -11.27 14.22 -3.00
CA ASN A 14 -10.85 15.45 -2.32
C ASN A 14 -9.51 15.33 -1.55
N PRO A 15 -8.42 14.80 -2.16
CA PRO A 15 -7.12 14.79 -1.50
C PRO A 15 -6.68 16.21 -1.16
N GLN A 16 -6.31 16.46 0.10
CA GLN A 16 -5.89 17.79 0.54
C GLN A 16 -4.55 18.21 -0.10
N GLU A 17 -3.69 17.22 -0.34
CA GLU A 17 -2.39 17.41 -0.98
C GLU A 17 -1.91 16.06 -1.54
N ILE A 18 -1.31 16.08 -2.73
CA ILE A 18 -0.72 14.90 -3.38
C ILE A 18 0.80 15.07 -3.46
N ILE A 19 1.54 14.22 -2.75
CA ILE A 19 3.01 14.21 -2.75
C ILE A 19 3.46 13.10 -3.68
N TYR A 20 3.79 13.47 -4.92
CA TYR A 20 4.13 12.51 -5.96
C TYR A 20 5.63 12.23 -6.04
N ASN A 21 6.00 10.95 -6.04
CA ASN A 21 7.37 10.44 -6.12
C ASN A 21 8.39 11.24 -5.27
N PRO A 22 8.12 11.48 -3.96
CA PRO A 22 9.00 12.29 -3.11
C PRO A 22 10.44 11.80 -3.11
N SER A 23 11.36 12.74 -2.93
CA SER A 23 12.79 12.45 -2.75
C SER A 23 13.05 11.81 -1.39
N TYR A 24 14.20 11.18 -1.22
CA TYR A 24 14.63 10.67 0.09
C TYR A 24 14.75 11.76 1.15
N ASN A 25 15.20 12.96 0.78
CA ASN A 25 15.27 14.10 1.70
C ASN A 25 13.88 14.54 2.15
N THR A 26 12.91 14.56 1.23
CA THR A 26 11.52 14.85 1.55
C THR A 26 10.96 13.81 2.51
N LEU A 27 11.15 12.52 2.23
CA LEU A 27 10.67 11.43 3.10
C LEU A 27 11.30 11.49 4.49
N PHE A 28 12.61 11.72 4.58
CA PHE A 28 13.29 11.89 5.86
C PHE A 28 12.71 13.04 6.70
N LEU A 29 12.44 14.20 6.08
CA LEU A 29 11.79 15.32 6.77
C LEU A 29 10.37 14.96 7.22
N GLU A 30 9.59 14.29 6.37
CA GLU A 30 8.24 13.86 6.70
C GLU A 30 8.19 12.86 7.85
N GLU A 31 9.09 11.88 7.88
CA GLU A 31 9.12 10.83 8.90
C GLU A 31 9.60 11.32 10.28
N THR A 32 10.34 12.43 10.31
CA THR A 32 10.96 12.98 11.52
C THR A 32 10.20 14.18 12.09
N ARG A 33 9.02 14.46 11.54
CA ARG A 33 8.11 15.50 12.01
C ARG A 33 7.72 15.29 13.48
N PRO A 34 7.78 16.34 14.33
CA PRO A 34 7.51 16.22 15.77
C PRO A 34 6.02 16.01 16.11
N ASP A 35 5.13 16.32 15.17
CA ASP A 35 3.67 16.20 15.34
C ASP A 35 3.15 14.78 15.11
N LEU A 36 3.93 13.88 14.48
CA LEU A 36 3.53 12.49 14.25
C LEU A 36 3.26 11.73 15.55
N LYS A 37 2.23 10.87 15.53
CA LYS A 37 1.76 10.07 16.66
C LYS A 37 1.61 8.60 16.27
N GLY A 38 1.52 7.74 17.28
CA GLY A 38 1.33 6.31 17.09
C GLY A 38 2.40 5.69 16.18
N TYR A 39 1.96 4.82 15.27
CA TYR A 39 2.83 4.06 14.36
C TYR A 39 3.32 4.87 13.14
N GLU A 40 2.93 6.13 13.01
CA GLU A 40 3.44 7.00 11.95
C GLU A 40 4.82 7.58 12.31
N LYS A 41 5.14 7.65 13.61
CA LYS A 41 6.33 8.33 14.12
C LYS A 41 7.61 7.55 13.78
N GLY A 42 8.51 8.22 13.05
CA GLY A 42 9.90 7.79 12.89
C GLY A 42 10.82 8.34 14.00
N VAL A 43 11.88 7.61 14.31
CA VAL A 43 12.95 8.04 15.22
C VAL A 43 14.30 7.89 14.52
N ILE A 44 15.11 8.94 14.54
CA ILE A 44 16.47 8.91 14.01
C ILE A 44 17.36 8.12 14.96
N THR A 45 17.99 7.07 14.44
CA THR A 45 18.93 6.23 15.18
C THR A 45 20.34 6.82 15.15
N ASN A 46 21.26 6.23 15.92
CA ASN A 46 22.67 6.65 15.94
C ASN A 46 23.40 6.44 14.60
N THR A 47 22.87 5.63 13.69
CA THR A 47 23.42 5.44 12.34
C THR A 47 22.91 6.49 11.35
N GLY A 48 21.99 7.36 11.76
CA GLY A 48 21.31 8.33 10.90
C GLY A 48 20.10 7.75 10.16
N ALA A 49 19.86 6.44 10.22
CA ALA A 49 18.66 5.83 9.66
C ALA A 49 17.42 6.13 10.51
N VAL A 50 16.27 6.28 9.87
CA VAL A 50 14.97 6.36 10.55
C VAL A 50 14.49 4.95 10.90
N SER A 51 14.06 4.76 12.15
CA SER A 51 13.40 3.54 12.63
C SER A 51 11.93 3.83 12.93
N VAL A 52 11.05 2.87 12.63
CA VAL A 52 9.61 2.93 12.88
C VAL A 52 9.15 1.71 13.67
N ASP A 53 7.97 1.79 14.29
CA ASP A 53 7.32 0.69 15.01
C ASP A 53 6.00 0.33 14.31
N THR A 54 5.82 -0.93 13.92
CA THR A 54 4.61 -1.45 13.26
C THR A 54 3.60 -2.05 14.24
N GLY A 55 3.85 -1.91 15.55
CA GLY A 55 3.02 -2.44 16.62
C GLY A 55 3.02 -3.96 16.64
N ILE A 56 1.83 -4.56 16.70
CA ILE A 56 1.67 -6.01 16.75
C ILE A 56 1.96 -6.70 15.40
N PHE A 57 1.96 -5.94 14.29
CA PHE A 57 2.16 -6.47 12.95
C PHE A 57 3.66 -6.54 12.61
N THR A 58 4.36 -7.44 13.29
CA THR A 58 5.82 -7.66 13.14
C THR A 58 6.17 -8.68 12.05
N GLY A 59 5.19 -9.09 11.25
CA GLY A 59 5.34 -10.07 10.19
C GLY A 59 4.13 -10.11 9.26
N ARG A 60 4.08 -11.10 8.38
CA ARG A 60 2.95 -11.32 7.48
C ARG A 60 1.76 -11.90 8.23
N SER A 61 0.55 -11.54 7.78
CA SER A 61 -0.72 -12.13 8.26
C SER A 61 -1.33 -13.07 7.20
N PRO A 62 -0.81 -14.30 7.01
CA PRO A 62 -1.30 -15.21 5.95
C PRO A 62 -2.78 -15.59 6.13
N ASN A 63 -3.27 -15.59 7.36
CA ASN A 63 -4.69 -15.85 7.66
C ASN A 63 -5.63 -14.74 7.13
N ASP A 64 -5.11 -13.55 6.84
CA ASP A 64 -5.89 -12.40 6.33
C ASP A 64 -5.66 -12.13 4.84
N LYS A 65 -4.93 -13.01 4.13
CA LYS A 65 -4.74 -12.93 2.67
C LYS A 65 -5.96 -13.48 1.92
N TYR A 66 -6.56 -12.67 1.06
CA TYR A 66 -7.67 -13.09 0.19
C TYR A 66 -7.41 -12.71 -1.26
N VAL A 67 -8.06 -13.44 -2.18
CA VAL A 67 -8.03 -13.18 -3.63
C VAL A 67 -9.46 -13.27 -4.15
N VAL A 68 -9.87 -12.32 -4.98
CA VAL A 68 -11.21 -12.33 -5.59
C VAL A 68 -11.35 -13.54 -6.49
N LEU A 69 -12.42 -14.31 -6.29
CA LEU A 69 -12.81 -15.39 -7.18
C LEU A 69 -13.74 -14.83 -8.27
N ASP A 70 -13.21 -14.71 -9.48
CA ASP A 70 -13.95 -14.26 -10.66
C ASP A 70 -13.58 -15.10 -11.89
N GLU A 71 -14.13 -14.73 -13.05
CA GLU A 71 -13.87 -15.44 -14.31
C GLU A 71 -12.39 -15.44 -14.74
N LYS A 72 -11.57 -14.48 -14.26
CA LYS A 72 -10.14 -14.41 -14.58
C LYS A 72 -9.31 -15.29 -13.67
N THR A 73 -9.70 -15.42 -12.40
CA THR A 73 -8.89 -16.09 -11.37
C THR A 73 -9.32 -17.53 -11.10
N LYS A 74 -10.59 -17.89 -11.37
CA LYS A 74 -11.17 -19.18 -10.98
C LYS A 74 -10.34 -20.40 -11.40
N ASP A 75 -9.82 -20.39 -12.62
CA ASP A 75 -9.13 -21.56 -13.21
C ASP A 75 -7.60 -21.44 -13.18
N THR A 76 -7.05 -20.28 -12.79
CA THR A 76 -5.61 -19.99 -12.89
C THR A 76 -4.92 -19.78 -11.55
N VAL A 77 -5.66 -19.38 -10.51
CA VAL A 77 -5.10 -19.20 -9.17
C VAL A 77 -5.01 -20.54 -8.44
N TRP A 78 -3.89 -20.78 -7.76
CA TRP A 78 -3.72 -21.95 -6.90
C TRP A 78 -4.47 -21.77 -5.57
N TRP A 79 -5.75 -22.13 -5.54
CA TRP A 79 -6.65 -21.90 -4.42
C TRP A 79 -6.34 -22.75 -3.18
N LYS A 80 -6.68 -22.21 -2.00
CA LYS A 80 -6.78 -22.99 -0.75
C LYS A 80 -7.99 -23.92 -0.83
N SER A 81 -7.78 -25.20 -0.57
CA SER A 81 -8.84 -26.22 -0.52
C SER A 81 -8.48 -27.33 0.47
N GLU A 82 -9.37 -28.30 0.67
CA GLU A 82 -9.06 -29.50 1.47
C GLU A 82 -7.83 -30.26 0.96
N LYS A 83 -7.61 -30.27 -0.36
CA LYS A 83 -6.48 -30.94 -1.02
C LYS A 83 -5.22 -30.07 -1.08
N THR A 84 -5.36 -28.74 -0.99
CA THR A 84 -4.27 -27.75 -1.13
C THR A 84 -4.16 -26.86 0.11
N LYS A 85 -4.01 -27.48 1.29
CA LYS A 85 -4.02 -26.78 2.58
C LYS A 85 -2.87 -25.78 2.79
N ILE A 86 -1.77 -25.95 2.05
CA ILE A 86 -0.57 -25.08 2.14
C ILE A 86 -0.74 -23.74 1.42
N SER A 87 -1.74 -23.59 0.54
CA SER A 87 -2.00 -22.32 -0.12
C SER A 87 -2.74 -21.36 0.82
N ASP A 88 -2.30 -20.11 0.85
CA ASP A 88 -2.97 -19.02 1.58
C ASP A 88 -4.05 -18.30 0.73
N ASN A 89 -4.22 -18.68 -0.53
CA ASN A 89 -5.14 -18.03 -1.48
C ASN A 89 -6.60 -18.40 -1.15
N LYS A 90 -7.21 -17.65 -0.23
CA LYS A 90 -8.61 -17.80 0.18
C LYS A 90 -9.51 -16.99 -0.77
N PRO A 91 -10.56 -17.59 -1.35
CA PRO A 91 -11.47 -16.87 -2.24
C PRO A 91 -12.35 -15.90 -1.46
N ILE A 92 -12.63 -14.74 -2.05
CA ILE A 92 -13.71 -13.81 -1.65
C ILE A 92 -14.56 -13.44 -2.86
N THR A 93 -15.79 -13.01 -2.60
CA THR A 93 -16.67 -12.49 -3.65
C THR A 93 -16.32 -11.04 -4.00
N PHE A 94 -16.82 -10.56 -5.14
CA PHE A 94 -16.63 -9.17 -5.54
C PHE A 94 -17.28 -8.19 -4.57
N GLU A 95 -18.42 -8.54 -3.95
CA GLU A 95 -19.12 -7.68 -2.99
C GLU A 95 -18.28 -7.44 -1.73
N ILE A 96 -17.61 -8.48 -1.22
CA ILE A 96 -16.68 -8.37 -0.09
C ILE A 96 -15.48 -7.50 -0.48
N TRP A 97 -14.93 -7.73 -1.68
CA TRP A 97 -13.85 -6.92 -2.20
C TRP A 97 -14.23 -5.44 -2.32
N ASP A 98 -15.40 -5.13 -2.90
CA ASP A 98 -15.86 -3.76 -3.07
C ASP A 98 -16.07 -3.07 -1.71
N HIS A 99 -16.61 -3.79 -0.72
CA HIS A 99 -16.70 -3.30 0.64
C HIS A 99 -15.32 -2.90 1.21
N CYS A 100 -14.32 -3.79 1.11
CA CYS A 100 -12.96 -3.50 1.58
C CYS A 100 -12.29 -2.36 0.80
N ARG A 101 -12.46 -2.32 -0.52
CA ARG A 101 -11.98 -1.24 -1.39
C ARG A 101 -12.55 0.11 -0.95
N ASN A 102 -13.86 0.18 -0.71
CA ASN A 102 -14.53 1.41 -0.29
C ASN A 102 -14.09 1.85 1.12
N LEU A 103 -13.79 0.92 2.03
CA LEU A 103 -13.19 1.25 3.33
C LEU A 103 -11.81 1.92 3.17
N ALA A 104 -10.93 1.34 2.34
CA ALA A 104 -9.61 1.89 2.09
C ALA A 104 -9.67 3.25 1.38
N ALA A 105 -10.50 3.38 0.35
CA ALA A 105 -10.66 4.62 -0.40
C ALA A 105 -11.25 5.75 0.46
N LYS A 106 -12.26 5.44 1.29
CA LYS A 106 -12.81 6.37 2.27
C LYS A 106 -11.77 6.81 3.31
N GLN A 107 -10.92 5.90 3.77
CA GLN A 107 -9.86 6.23 4.72
C GLN A 107 -8.84 7.21 4.13
N LEU A 108 -8.54 7.13 2.83
CA LEU A 108 -7.58 7.99 2.15
C LEU A 108 -8.19 9.31 1.62
N SER A 109 -9.51 9.35 1.42
CA SER A 109 -10.23 10.53 0.96
C SER A 109 -10.14 11.69 1.96
N GLY A 110 -10.08 12.93 1.47
CA GLY A 110 -10.02 14.11 2.33
C GLY A 110 -8.70 14.30 3.07
N LYS A 111 -7.64 13.56 2.71
CA LYS A 111 -6.34 13.59 3.38
C LYS A 111 -5.21 14.01 2.46
N ARG A 112 -4.09 14.33 3.08
CA ARG A 112 -2.79 14.38 2.41
C ARG A 112 -2.32 12.97 2.10
N VAL A 113 -1.94 12.71 0.85
CA VAL A 113 -1.53 11.39 0.37
C VAL A 113 -0.16 11.43 -0.29
N PHE A 114 0.58 10.35 -0.12
CA PHE A 114 1.81 10.05 -0.84
C PHE A 114 1.48 9.10 -1.99
N VAL A 115 1.97 9.42 -3.19
CA VAL A 115 1.83 8.57 -4.36
C VAL A 115 3.20 8.21 -4.90
N ILE A 116 3.47 6.92 -5.04
CA ILE A 116 4.71 6.38 -5.61
C ILE A 116 4.37 5.54 -6.84
N ASP A 117 4.82 5.98 -8.00
CA ASP A 117 4.89 5.15 -9.20
C ASP A 117 6.29 4.52 -9.30
N CYS A 118 6.34 3.18 -9.37
CA CYS A 118 7.57 2.41 -9.52
C CYS A 118 7.37 1.17 -10.41
N PHE A 119 8.42 0.35 -10.54
CA PHE A 119 8.40 -0.87 -11.33
C PHE A 119 8.62 -2.10 -10.47
N CYS A 120 7.85 -3.15 -10.72
CA CYS A 120 8.13 -4.48 -10.21
C CYS A 120 8.66 -5.35 -11.35
N GLY A 121 9.96 -5.69 -11.29
CA GLY A 121 10.71 -6.35 -12.36
C GLY A 121 11.65 -5.40 -13.09
N ALA A 122 12.90 -5.85 -13.30
CA ALA A 122 13.93 -5.03 -13.93
C ALA A 122 13.75 -4.87 -15.45
N ASN A 123 13.26 -5.92 -16.12
CA ASN A 123 13.15 -5.96 -17.57
C ASN A 123 11.88 -5.25 -18.07
N LYS A 124 12.03 -4.37 -19.07
CA LYS A 124 10.95 -3.52 -19.57
C LYS A 124 9.78 -4.30 -20.19
N ASP A 125 10.06 -5.44 -20.79
CA ASP A 125 9.12 -6.30 -21.50
C ASP A 125 8.23 -7.12 -20.56
N THR A 126 8.63 -7.31 -19.30
CA THR A 126 7.88 -8.13 -18.33
C THR A 126 7.52 -7.41 -17.03
N ARG A 127 7.99 -6.18 -16.81
CA ARG A 127 7.74 -5.46 -15.56
C ARG A 127 6.30 -4.98 -15.45
N LEU A 128 5.83 -4.89 -14.21
CA LEU A 128 4.59 -4.21 -13.87
C LEU A 128 4.90 -2.76 -13.49
N ASN A 129 4.07 -1.83 -13.98
CA ASN A 129 4.03 -0.47 -13.48
C ASN A 129 3.08 -0.47 -12.28
N VAL A 130 3.60 -0.13 -11.10
CA VAL A 130 2.83 -0.20 -9.85
C VAL A 130 2.69 1.21 -9.28
N ARG A 131 1.45 1.59 -8.95
CA ARG A 131 1.10 2.81 -8.22
C ARG A 131 0.74 2.46 -6.79
N PHE A 132 1.44 3.07 -5.85
CA PHE A 132 1.23 2.95 -4.42
C PHE A 132 0.62 4.25 -3.88
N ILE A 133 -0.42 4.16 -3.06
CA ILE A 133 -1.10 5.31 -2.43
C ILE A 133 -1.23 5.05 -0.92
N MET A 134 -0.76 5.97 -0.11
CA MET A 134 -0.79 5.91 1.37
C MET A 134 -0.89 7.30 1.98
N GLU A 135 -1.33 7.37 3.24
CA GLU A 135 -1.31 8.60 4.04
C GLU A 135 -0.05 8.75 4.91
N VAL A 136 0.77 7.71 5.03
CA VAL A 136 1.93 7.67 5.94
C VAL A 136 3.25 7.70 5.17
N ALA A 137 4.14 8.63 5.55
CA ALA A 137 5.40 8.89 4.84
C ALA A 137 6.35 7.67 4.80
N TRP A 138 6.54 6.98 5.93
CA TRP A 138 7.47 5.84 5.96
C TRP A 138 7.00 4.66 5.11
N GLN A 139 5.69 4.53 4.86
CA GLN A 139 5.16 3.53 3.94
C GLN A 139 5.57 3.87 2.50
N ALA A 140 5.53 5.15 2.13
CA ALA A 140 6.00 5.61 0.82
C ALA A 140 7.51 5.43 0.66
N HIS A 141 8.27 5.64 1.74
CA HIS A 141 9.71 5.36 1.76
C HIS A 141 10.01 3.86 1.62
N PHE A 142 9.24 2.99 2.28
CA PHE A 142 9.38 1.54 2.14
C PHE A 142 9.28 1.11 0.67
N VAL A 143 8.21 1.50 -0.03
CA VAL A 143 8.02 1.13 -1.45
C VAL A 143 8.96 1.84 -2.42
N LYS A 144 9.62 2.92 -1.99
CA LYS A 144 10.69 3.57 -2.75
C LYS A 144 12.01 2.79 -2.67
N ASN A 145 12.27 2.10 -1.56
CA ASN A 145 13.48 1.31 -1.34
C ASN A 145 13.42 -0.08 -1.96
N MET A 146 12.25 -0.72 -1.91
CA MET A 146 12.03 -2.08 -2.41
C MET A 146 11.96 -2.14 -3.94
#